data_AF-A0A011PXV1-F1
#
_entry.id   AF-A0A011PXV1-F1
#
_cell.length_a   1.000
_cell.length_b   1.000
_cell.length_c   1.000
_cell.angle_alpha   90.00
_cell.angle_beta   90.00
_cell.angle_gamma   90.00
#
_symmetry.space_group_name_H-M   'P 1'
#
loop_
_entity.id
_entity.type
_entity.pdbx_description
1 polymer ?
#
loop_
_entity_poly.entity_id
_entity_poly.type
_entity_poly.pdbx_seq_one_letter_code
_entity_poly.pdbx_strand_id
1 'polypeptide(L)'
;MSLLINARDDEGISTDELMAALGESSEHIIRMLDQLEQMGVLSNDLALSVLLRKGVREASSDRLARLAEMEKAVLALLPELAPDADNGEWQDVNLRGLCQDLKLRSGIDFIPEQLMKLLHSLARPFGDGEKGRRASFDVKLLRREILKVRLLRGWSNIREISDKRRAVATVLLQMLLGRIDDKLRGVDLRVECKLGDLAAALRADLEIGPQLKDELTAIEAGLLYLHDNGVLILDRGKTVFRSAMTIRITPEEKPRGFTNADFEPLKEH
;
A
#
# COMPACT_ATOMS: atom_id res chain seq x y z
N MET A 1 -2.50 19.68 -28.26
CA MET A 1 -3.86 19.49 -27.71
C MET A 1 -4.69 18.49 -28.50
N SER A 2 -4.56 18.39 -29.84
CA SER A 2 -5.32 17.44 -30.68
C SER A 2 -5.07 15.96 -30.38
N LEU A 3 -3.85 15.57 -29.95
CA LEU A 3 -3.52 14.17 -29.66
C LEU A 3 -4.14 13.63 -28.36
N LEU A 4 -4.29 14.47 -27.33
CA LEU A 4 -5.03 14.12 -26.11
C LEU A 4 -6.54 14.05 -26.38
N ILE A 5 -7.06 14.90 -27.26
CA ILE A 5 -8.51 14.97 -27.57
C ILE A 5 -8.94 13.82 -28.52
N ASN A 6 -8.03 13.29 -29.33
CA ASN A 6 -8.32 12.25 -30.34
C ASN A 6 -7.91 10.83 -29.93
N ALA A 7 -7.25 10.65 -28.78
CA ALA A 7 -6.91 9.32 -28.28
C ALA A 7 -8.18 8.57 -27.89
N ARG A 8 -8.26 7.30 -28.29
CA ARG A 8 -9.40 6.44 -27.95
C ARG A 8 -9.36 6.07 -26.48
N ASP A 9 -10.51 5.75 -25.91
CA ASP A 9 -10.70 5.45 -24.48
C ASP A 9 -9.79 4.32 -23.95
N ASP A 10 -9.22 3.49 -24.83
CA ASP A 10 -8.34 2.36 -24.56
C ASP A 10 -6.85 2.59 -24.90
N GLU A 11 -6.50 3.76 -25.44
CA GLU A 11 -5.15 4.06 -25.94
C GLU A 11 -4.38 4.95 -24.94
N GLY A 12 -3.41 4.34 -24.26
CA GLY A 12 -2.49 5.08 -23.39
C GLY A 12 -1.47 5.85 -24.21
N ILE A 13 -1.36 7.17 -23.98
CA ILE A 13 -0.40 8.02 -24.67
C ILE A 13 0.90 8.09 -23.86
N SER A 14 2.03 7.82 -24.50
CA SER A 14 3.35 7.94 -23.87
C SER A 14 3.86 9.39 -23.82
N THR A 15 4.75 9.69 -22.87
CA THR A 15 5.39 11.02 -22.76
C THR A 15 6.20 11.37 -24.01
N ASP A 16 6.78 10.38 -24.69
CA ASP A 16 7.54 10.56 -25.93
C ASP A 16 6.64 10.95 -27.10
N GLU A 17 5.44 10.34 -27.18
CA GLU A 17 4.41 10.73 -28.17
C GLU A 17 3.88 12.14 -27.90
N LEU A 18 3.72 12.53 -26.63
CA LEU A 18 3.30 13.90 -26.27
C LEU A 18 4.38 14.94 -26.61
N MET A 19 5.66 14.63 -26.41
CA MET A 19 6.77 15.51 -26.80
C MET A 19 6.79 15.71 -28.32
N ALA A 20 6.66 14.63 -29.10
CA ALA A 20 6.62 14.69 -30.56
C ALA A 20 5.38 15.45 -31.08
N ALA A 21 4.25 15.31 -30.38
CA ALA A 21 2.97 15.93 -30.73
C ALA A 21 2.90 17.45 -30.48
N LEU A 22 3.47 17.88 -29.35
CA LEU A 22 3.31 19.24 -28.83
C LEU A 22 4.51 20.13 -29.11
N GLY A 23 5.68 19.55 -29.43
CA GLY A 23 6.91 20.30 -29.65
C GLY A 23 7.46 20.98 -28.40
N GLU A 24 6.96 20.59 -27.22
CA GLU A 24 7.31 21.18 -25.92
C GLU A 24 8.38 20.36 -25.20
N SER A 25 9.07 21.00 -24.25
CA SER A 25 10.08 20.32 -23.44
C SER A 25 9.44 19.31 -22.47
N SER A 26 10.19 18.26 -22.14
CA SER A 26 9.77 17.22 -21.18
C SER A 26 9.31 17.83 -19.83
N GLU A 27 10.00 18.86 -19.34
CA GLU A 27 9.64 19.55 -18.09
C GLU A 27 8.28 20.26 -18.16
N HIS A 28 7.96 20.87 -19.30
CA HIS A 28 6.68 21.57 -19.49
C HIS A 28 5.52 20.56 -19.58
N ILE A 29 5.73 19.45 -20.31
CA ILE A 29 4.74 18.38 -20.42
C ILE A 29 4.48 17.73 -19.06
N ILE A 30 5.50 17.46 -18.26
CA ILE A 30 5.35 16.89 -16.92
C ILE A 30 4.54 17.83 -16.00
N ARG A 31 4.79 19.14 -16.04
CA ARG A 31 4.02 20.12 -15.24
C ARG A 31 2.56 20.21 -15.69
N MET A 32 2.31 20.19 -17.00
CA MET A 32 0.96 20.22 -17.54
C MET A 32 0.18 18.94 -17.19
N LEU A 33 0.83 17.78 -17.23
CA LEU A 33 0.24 16.50 -16.81
C LEU A 33 -0.08 16.49 -15.31
N ASP A 34 0.82 17.02 -14.47
CA ASP A 34 0.59 17.18 -13.01
C ASP A 34 -0.59 18.13 -12.72
N GLN A 35 -0.71 19.24 -13.45
CA GLN A 35 -1.86 20.14 -13.33
C GLN A 35 -3.17 19.47 -13.76
N LEU A 36 -3.16 18.70 -14.85
CA LEU A 36 -4.35 17.99 -15.33
C LEU A 36 -4.75 16.82 -14.42
N GLU A 37 -3.79 16.18 -13.77
CA GLU A 37 -4.02 15.18 -12.73
C GLU A 37 -4.63 15.81 -11.48
N GLN A 38 -4.11 16.96 -11.03
CA GLN A 38 -4.69 17.74 -9.92
C GLN A 38 -6.11 18.24 -10.20
N MET A 39 -6.43 18.50 -11.48
CA MET A 39 -7.78 18.87 -11.93
C MET A 39 -8.70 17.66 -12.19
N GLY A 40 -8.21 16.42 -12.03
CA GLY A 40 -8.99 15.19 -12.24
C GLY A 40 -9.26 14.82 -13.70
N VAL A 41 -8.67 15.54 -14.64
CA VAL A 41 -8.85 15.37 -16.10
C VAL A 41 -8.06 14.16 -16.62
N LEU A 42 -6.94 13.85 -15.97
CA LEU A 42 -6.08 12.71 -16.27
C LEU A 42 -5.94 11.80 -15.04
N SER A 43 -5.98 10.49 -15.26
CA SER A 43 -5.62 9.47 -14.29
C SER A 43 -4.39 8.70 -14.79
N ASN A 44 -3.21 8.98 -14.23
CA ASN A 44 -1.99 8.20 -14.50
C ASN A 44 -1.96 6.96 -13.61
N ASP A 45 -3.01 6.14 -13.69
CA ASP A 45 -3.31 5.24 -12.60
C ASP A 45 -2.86 3.81 -12.89
N LEU A 46 -1.86 3.38 -12.11
CA LEU A 46 -1.32 2.03 -12.14
C LEU A 46 -2.42 1.03 -11.75
N ALA A 47 -2.81 0.18 -12.70
CA ALA A 47 -3.70 -0.94 -12.41
C ALA A 47 -2.92 -2.08 -11.72
N LEU A 48 -3.49 -2.61 -10.64
CA LEU A 48 -2.98 -3.78 -9.93
C LEU A 48 -4.08 -4.83 -9.76
N SER A 49 -3.66 -6.09 -9.70
CA SER A 49 -4.54 -7.24 -9.51
C SER A 49 -4.14 -7.98 -8.25
N VAL A 50 -5.15 -8.31 -7.43
CA VAL A 50 -4.98 -9.09 -6.19
C VAL A 50 -5.89 -10.30 -6.19
N LEU A 51 -5.48 -11.35 -5.48
CA LEU A 51 -6.30 -12.51 -5.18
C LEU A 51 -6.74 -12.46 -3.72
N LEU A 52 -8.04 -12.62 -3.50
CA LEU A 52 -8.70 -12.52 -2.20
C LEU A 52 -9.51 -13.78 -1.90
N ARG A 53 -9.81 -13.98 -0.61
CA ARG A 53 -10.70 -15.04 -0.15
C ARG A 53 -11.92 -14.41 0.50
N LYS A 54 -13.13 -14.69 -0.01
CA LYS A 54 -14.39 -14.15 0.52
C LYS A 54 -15.39 -15.29 0.74
N GLY A 55 -16.09 -15.25 1.87
CA GLY A 55 -17.18 -16.19 2.19
C GLY A 55 -16.75 -17.66 2.36
N VAL A 56 -15.49 -17.89 2.73
CA VAL A 56 -14.89 -19.22 2.96
C VAL A 56 -14.13 -19.23 4.28
N ARG A 57 -13.78 -20.42 4.79
CA ARG A 57 -12.93 -20.54 5.98
C ARG A 57 -11.57 -19.88 5.74
N GLU A 58 -11.09 -19.11 6.72
CA GLU A 58 -9.89 -18.29 6.58
C GLU A 58 -10.00 -17.29 5.43
N ALA A 59 -11.13 -16.59 5.35
CA ALA A 59 -11.31 -15.46 4.45
C ALA A 59 -10.24 -14.39 4.72
N SER A 60 -9.98 -13.51 3.75
CA SER A 60 -8.98 -12.46 3.91
C SER A 60 -9.28 -11.57 5.12
N SER A 61 -10.56 -11.29 5.42
CA SER A 61 -10.98 -10.59 6.64
C SER A 61 -10.55 -11.32 7.91
N ASP A 62 -10.79 -12.63 8.00
CA ASP A 62 -10.46 -13.46 9.17
C ASP A 62 -8.95 -13.53 9.38
N ARG A 63 -8.20 -13.63 8.27
CA ARG A 63 -6.73 -13.64 8.27
C ARG A 63 -6.17 -12.32 8.77
N LEU A 64 -6.73 -11.18 8.35
CA LEU A 64 -6.33 -9.87 8.85
C LEU A 64 -6.64 -9.72 10.35
N ALA A 65 -7.82 -10.17 10.79
CA ALA A 65 -8.19 -10.13 12.21
C ALA A 65 -7.25 -10.98 13.07
N ARG A 66 -6.93 -12.22 12.63
CA ARG A 66 -5.94 -13.07 13.32
C ARG A 66 -4.56 -12.42 13.34
N LEU A 67 -4.13 -11.86 12.21
CA LEU A 67 -2.84 -11.16 12.09
C LEU A 67 -2.73 -9.99 13.06
N ALA A 68 -3.80 -9.19 13.19
CA ALA A 68 -3.87 -8.07 14.12
C ALA A 68 -3.68 -8.52 15.59
N GLU A 69 -4.34 -9.60 15.99
CA GLU A 69 -4.19 -10.14 17.35
C GLU A 69 -2.80 -10.74 17.58
N MET A 70 -2.24 -11.43 16.58
CA MET A 70 -0.87 -11.93 16.65
C MET A 70 0.14 -10.80 16.82
N GLU A 71 0.00 -9.72 16.05
CA GLU A 71 0.85 -8.54 16.13
C GLU A 71 0.78 -7.87 17.51
N LYS A 72 -0.44 -7.65 18.04
CA LYS A 72 -0.62 -7.08 19.38
C LYS A 72 0.04 -7.94 20.45
N ALA A 73 -0.13 -9.27 20.39
CA ALA A 73 0.49 -10.19 21.34
C ALA A 73 2.03 -10.11 21.29
N VAL A 74 2.60 -10.06 20.09
CA VAL A 74 4.06 -9.93 19.89
C VAL A 74 4.57 -8.59 20.44
N LEU A 75 3.91 -7.47 20.13
CA LEU A 75 4.32 -6.14 20.60
C LEU A 75 4.06 -5.89 22.10
N ALA A 76 3.21 -6.69 22.73
CA ALA A 76 3.05 -6.72 24.18
C ALA A 76 4.18 -7.50 24.86
N LEU A 77 4.59 -8.64 24.29
CA LEU A 77 5.56 -9.54 24.93
C LEU A 77 7.03 -9.17 24.66
N LEU A 78 7.38 -8.75 23.44
CA LEU A 78 8.78 -8.45 23.09
C LEU A 78 9.47 -7.40 24.00
N PRO A 79 8.79 -6.32 24.46
CA PRO A 79 9.39 -5.38 25.41
C PRO A 79 9.79 -6.00 26.74
N GLU A 80 9.04 -7.01 27.22
CA GLU A 80 9.35 -7.69 28.48
C GLU A 80 10.58 -8.59 28.37
N LEU A 81 10.78 -9.19 27.19
CA LEU A 81 11.89 -10.12 26.92
C LEU A 81 13.18 -9.41 26.53
N ALA A 82 13.10 -8.12 26.19
CA ALA A 82 14.22 -7.34 25.74
C ALA A 82 14.15 -5.90 26.32
N PRO A 83 14.15 -5.75 27.66
CA PRO A 83 14.01 -4.45 28.32
C PRO A 83 15.18 -3.51 28.00
N ASP A 84 16.38 -4.06 27.79
CA ASP A 84 17.55 -3.29 27.43
C ASP A 84 17.58 -2.92 25.94
N ALA A 85 16.69 -3.43 25.09
CA ALA A 85 16.83 -3.31 23.62
C ALA A 85 16.73 -1.88 23.07
N ASP A 86 16.28 -0.91 23.87
CA ASP A 86 16.32 0.52 23.52
C ASP A 86 17.77 1.05 23.37
N ASN A 87 18.77 0.33 23.91
CA ASN A 87 20.19 0.65 23.71
C ASN A 87 20.71 0.31 22.29
N GLY A 88 19.88 -0.32 21.45
CA GLY A 88 20.22 -0.67 20.07
C GLY A 88 21.20 -1.84 19.94
N GLU A 89 21.38 -2.64 20.99
CA GLU A 89 22.20 -3.85 20.96
C GLU A 89 21.41 -5.06 20.44
N TRP A 90 22.14 -6.09 20.01
CA TRP A 90 21.52 -7.35 19.60
C TRP A 90 21.15 -8.18 20.82
N GLN A 91 19.89 -8.61 20.86
CA GLN A 91 19.33 -9.45 21.91
C GLN A 91 19.01 -10.84 21.37
N ASP A 92 19.33 -11.87 22.15
CA ASP A 92 19.10 -13.28 21.80
C ASP A 92 17.83 -13.78 22.48
N VAL A 93 16.86 -14.22 21.68
CA VAL A 93 15.58 -14.75 22.14
C VAL A 93 15.40 -16.17 21.61
N ASN A 94 14.97 -17.11 22.45
CA ASN A 94 14.65 -18.46 21.98
C ASN A 94 13.33 -18.43 21.20
N LEU A 95 13.34 -18.79 19.91
CA LEU A 95 12.16 -18.69 19.05
C LEU A 95 11.03 -19.63 19.49
N ARG A 96 11.35 -20.84 19.96
CA ARG A 96 10.33 -21.80 20.43
C ARG A 96 9.72 -21.36 21.76
N GLY A 97 10.55 -20.88 22.68
CA GLY A 97 10.10 -20.29 23.95
C GLY A 97 9.16 -19.12 23.69
N LEU A 98 9.54 -18.21 22.78
CA LEU A 98 8.70 -17.09 22.38
C LEU A 98 7.34 -17.54 21.82
N CYS A 99 7.30 -18.54 20.92
CA CYS A 99 6.04 -19.11 20.43
C CYS A 99 5.18 -19.67 21.56
N GLN A 100 5.78 -20.36 22.55
CA GLN A 100 5.07 -20.94 23.68
C GLN A 100 4.49 -19.86 24.60
N ASP A 101 5.27 -18.84 24.92
CA ASP A 101 4.83 -17.71 25.76
C ASP A 101 3.69 -16.92 25.09
N LEU A 102 3.82 -16.67 23.79
CA LEU A 102 2.76 -16.05 22.99
C LEU A 102 1.48 -16.89 23.01
N LYS A 103 1.60 -18.21 22.87
CA LYS A 103 0.46 -19.12 22.94
C LYS A 103 -0.23 -19.10 24.30
N LEU A 104 0.55 -19.11 25.38
CA LEU A 104 0.01 -19.08 26.74
C LEU A 104 -0.74 -17.77 27.02
N ARG A 105 -0.24 -16.63 26.53
CA ARG A 105 -0.84 -15.31 26.81
C ARG A 105 -1.99 -14.94 25.89
N SER A 106 -1.92 -15.30 24.61
CA SER A 106 -2.92 -14.91 23.61
C SER A 106 -3.93 -16.02 23.27
N GLY A 107 -3.64 -17.27 23.63
CA GLY A 107 -4.42 -18.44 23.19
C GLY A 107 -4.25 -18.78 21.70
N ILE A 108 -3.43 -18.03 20.96
CA ILE A 108 -3.18 -18.24 19.53
C ILE A 108 -1.98 -19.18 19.35
N ASP A 109 -2.10 -20.15 18.44
CA ASP A 109 -0.98 -21.03 18.12
C ASP A 109 -0.01 -20.35 17.15
N PHE A 110 1.22 -20.11 17.60
CA PHE A 110 2.27 -19.48 16.77
C PHE A 110 3.23 -20.53 16.22
N ILE A 111 3.20 -20.72 14.90
CA ILE A 111 4.21 -21.52 14.20
C ILE A 111 5.47 -20.64 14.02
N PRO A 112 6.69 -21.16 14.28
CA PRO A 112 7.94 -20.38 14.15
C PRO A 112 8.09 -19.65 12.81
N GLU A 113 7.70 -20.29 11.71
CA GLU A 113 7.74 -19.67 10.38
C GLU A 113 6.76 -18.50 10.23
N GLN A 114 5.55 -18.62 10.79
CA GLN A 114 4.55 -17.54 10.78
C GLN A 114 5.01 -16.36 11.64
N LEU A 115 5.58 -16.64 12.82
CA LEU A 115 6.16 -15.60 13.67
C LEU A 115 7.31 -14.87 12.97
N MET A 116 8.19 -15.59 12.27
CA MET A 116 9.26 -14.98 11.48
C MET A 116 8.73 -14.10 10.34
N LYS A 117 7.70 -14.55 9.62
CA LYS A 117 7.04 -13.74 8.57
C LYS A 117 6.45 -12.46 9.16
N LEU A 118 5.74 -12.58 10.27
CA LEU A 118 5.19 -11.44 11.01
C LEU A 118 6.31 -10.47 11.40
N LEU A 119 7.34 -10.93 12.11
CA LEU A 119 8.45 -10.09 12.56
C LEU A 119 9.16 -9.37 11.41
N HIS A 120 9.44 -10.06 10.29
CA HIS A 120 10.02 -9.43 9.10
C HIS A 120 9.09 -8.41 8.45
N SER A 121 7.77 -8.67 8.42
CA SER A 121 6.79 -7.71 7.91
C SER A 121 6.71 -6.47 8.81
N LEU A 122 6.79 -6.67 10.13
CA LEU A 122 6.74 -5.60 11.14
C LEU A 122 7.98 -4.71 11.11
N ALA A 123 9.15 -5.33 10.86
CA ALA A 123 10.43 -4.65 10.72
C ALA A 123 10.48 -3.67 9.56
N ARG A 124 9.69 -3.89 8.49
CA ARG A 124 9.70 -3.01 7.30
C ARG A 124 9.37 -1.56 7.69
N PRO A 125 10.04 -0.58 7.05
CA PRO A 125 9.70 0.82 7.21
C PRO A 125 8.26 1.09 6.75
N PHE A 126 7.63 2.07 7.39
CA PHE A 126 6.30 2.53 7.07
C PHE A 126 6.20 4.02 7.41
N GLY A 127 5.63 4.80 6.49
CA GLY A 127 5.56 6.26 6.57
C GLY A 127 6.54 6.96 5.62
N ASP A 128 6.49 8.29 5.62
CA ASP A 128 7.13 9.16 4.65
C ASP A 128 8.41 9.84 5.19
N GLY A 129 9.20 10.41 4.28
CA GLY A 129 10.45 11.13 4.61
C GLY A 129 11.56 10.25 5.20
N GLU A 130 12.67 10.88 5.63
CA GLU A 130 13.82 10.13 6.17
C GLU A 130 13.48 9.34 7.44
N LYS A 131 12.59 9.89 8.27
CA LYS A 131 12.11 9.23 9.49
C LYS A 131 11.09 8.13 9.21
N GLY A 132 10.46 8.03 8.04
CA GLY A 132 9.57 6.92 7.66
C GLY A 132 10.32 5.75 7.01
N ARG A 133 11.43 6.05 6.32
CA ARG A 133 12.27 5.06 5.61
C ARG A 133 13.09 4.12 6.50
N ARG A 134 13.22 4.41 7.79
CA ARG A 134 13.98 3.57 8.74
C ARG A 134 13.14 2.37 9.19
N ALA A 135 13.73 1.17 9.18
CA ALA A 135 13.10 -0.02 9.73
C ALA A 135 12.77 0.13 11.23
N SER A 136 11.79 -0.62 11.72
CA SER A 136 11.36 -0.58 13.14
C SER A 136 12.36 -1.31 14.04
N PHE A 137 12.79 -2.47 13.60
CA PHE A 137 13.76 -3.33 14.27
C PHE A 137 14.38 -4.29 13.26
N ASP A 138 15.56 -4.81 13.54
CA ASP A 138 16.18 -5.87 12.76
C ASP A 138 15.90 -7.22 13.42
N VAL A 139 15.62 -8.23 12.59
CA VAL A 139 15.45 -9.61 13.03
C VAL A 139 16.31 -10.53 12.18
N LYS A 140 17.01 -11.46 12.83
CA LYS A 140 17.79 -12.51 12.16
C LYS A 140 17.64 -13.82 12.92
N LEU A 141 17.44 -14.91 12.19
CA LEU A 141 17.45 -16.24 12.79
C LEU A 141 18.87 -16.82 12.73
N LEU A 142 19.49 -17.05 13.89
CA LEU A 142 20.77 -17.73 14.05
C LEU A 142 20.55 -19.16 14.51
N ARG A 143 21.02 -20.13 13.71
CA ARG A 143 20.71 -21.55 13.93
C ARG A 143 19.17 -21.74 13.97
N ARG A 144 18.63 -22.95 14.02
CA ARG A 144 17.17 -23.14 13.87
C ARG A 144 16.31 -22.59 15.03
N GLU A 145 16.91 -21.95 16.03
CA GLU A 145 16.25 -21.69 17.32
C GLU A 145 16.57 -20.34 17.98
N ILE A 146 17.66 -19.65 17.62
CA ILE A 146 18.05 -18.38 18.27
C ILE A 146 17.62 -17.21 17.38
N LEU A 147 16.65 -16.45 17.85
CA LEU A 147 16.18 -15.22 17.23
C LEU A 147 17.03 -14.05 17.74
N LYS A 148 17.74 -13.37 16.84
CA LYS A 148 18.39 -12.10 17.12
C LYS A 148 17.45 -10.95 16.79
N VAL A 149 17.19 -10.09 17.77
CA VAL A 149 16.39 -8.88 17.60
C VAL A 149 17.22 -7.67 18.01
N ARG A 150 17.14 -6.58 17.25
CA ARG A 150 17.75 -5.30 17.59
C ARG A 150 16.77 -4.19 17.26
N LEU A 151 16.44 -3.33 18.23
CA LEU A 151 15.56 -2.21 17.97
C LEU A 151 16.30 -1.12 17.20
N LEU A 152 15.60 -0.54 16.23
CA LEU A 152 16.07 0.64 15.50
C LEU A 152 15.27 1.89 15.91
N ARG A 153 14.21 1.70 16.69
CA ARG A 153 13.29 2.72 17.21
C ARG A 153 12.79 2.28 18.59
N GLY A 154 12.44 3.25 19.43
CA GLY A 154 11.83 2.94 20.72
C GLY A 154 10.45 2.30 20.57
N TRP A 155 10.06 1.48 21.55
CA TRP A 155 8.81 0.71 21.52
C TRP A 155 7.54 1.53 21.24
N SER A 156 7.44 2.76 21.77
CA SER A 156 6.29 3.64 21.50
C SER A 156 6.13 3.91 20.01
N ASN A 157 7.23 4.25 19.33
CA ASN A 157 7.23 4.55 17.91
C ASN A 157 6.91 3.30 17.07
N ILE A 158 7.43 2.13 17.47
CA ILE A 158 7.11 0.86 16.81
C ILE A 158 5.61 0.58 16.89
N ARG A 159 4.98 0.75 18.06
CA ARG A 159 3.54 0.55 18.22
C ARG A 159 2.72 1.51 17.35
N GLU A 160 3.05 2.81 17.37
CA GLU A 160 2.38 3.81 16.53
C GLU A 160 2.47 3.47 15.04
N ILE A 161 3.65 3.09 14.56
CA ILE A 161 3.86 2.67 13.16
C ILE A 161 3.03 1.43 12.84
N SER A 162 3.05 0.45 13.73
CA SER A 162 2.30 -0.80 13.60
C SER A 162 0.81 -0.57 13.52
N ASP A 163 0.27 0.29 14.40
CA ASP A 163 -1.14 0.63 14.43
C ASP A 163 -1.57 1.35 13.14
N LYS A 164 -0.78 2.32 12.68
CA LYS A 164 -1.03 3.01 11.40
C LYS A 164 -1.01 2.06 10.20
N ARG A 165 0.00 1.18 10.13
CA ARG A 165 0.11 0.18 9.07
C ARG A 165 -1.09 -0.76 9.05
N ARG A 166 -1.52 -1.23 10.23
CA ARG A 166 -2.69 -2.11 10.36
C ARG A 166 -3.98 -1.38 9.96
N ALA A 167 -4.12 -0.11 10.33
CA ALA A 167 -5.26 0.71 9.95
C ALA A 167 -5.33 0.87 8.42
N VAL A 168 -4.21 1.25 7.78
CA VAL A 168 -4.11 1.35 6.31
C VAL A 168 -4.45 0.01 5.65
N ALA A 169 -3.85 -1.09 6.11
CA ALA A 169 -4.13 -2.43 5.60
C ALA A 169 -5.62 -2.82 5.73
N THR A 170 -6.29 -2.36 6.78
CA THR A 170 -7.72 -2.60 7.00
C THR A 170 -8.57 -1.87 5.96
N VAL A 171 -8.32 -0.58 5.74
CA VAL A 171 -9.06 0.20 4.73
C VAL A 171 -8.84 -0.35 3.32
N LEU A 172 -7.58 -0.66 2.97
CA LEU A 172 -7.26 -1.24 1.66
C LEU A 172 -7.99 -2.58 1.46
N LEU A 173 -7.97 -3.47 2.47
CA LEU A 173 -8.66 -4.75 2.36
C LEU A 173 -10.18 -4.58 2.25
N GLN A 174 -10.78 -3.68 3.02
CA GLN A 174 -12.22 -3.41 2.97
C GLN A 174 -12.64 -2.89 1.59
N MET A 175 -11.90 -1.94 1.02
CA MET A 175 -12.16 -1.43 -0.33
C MET A 175 -12.10 -2.57 -1.36
N LEU A 176 -11.04 -3.38 -1.30
CA LEU A 176 -10.85 -4.50 -2.22
C LEU A 176 -11.95 -5.57 -2.10
N LEU A 177 -12.38 -5.90 -0.88
CA LEU A 177 -13.49 -6.85 -0.65
C LEU A 177 -14.84 -6.28 -1.09
N GLY A 178 -15.03 -4.96 -0.99
CA GLY A 178 -16.22 -4.26 -1.45
C GLY A 178 -16.39 -4.28 -2.97
N ARG A 179 -15.31 -4.52 -3.74
CA ARG A 179 -15.39 -4.70 -5.19
C ARG A 179 -15.89 -6.09 -5.63
N ILE A 180 -15.94 -7.05 -4.70
CA ILE A 180 -16.42 -8.40 -4.98
C ILE A 180 -17.93 -8.43 -4.72
N ASP A 181 -18.72 -8.90 -5.69
CA ASP A 181 -20.16 -9.15 -5.50
C ASP A 181 -20.41 -9.98 -4.23
N ASP A 182 -21.39 -9.58 -3.42
CA ASP A 182 -21.72 -10.25 -2.15
C ASP A 182 -22.20 -11.70 -2.31
N LYS A 183 -22.67 -12.07 -3.50
CA LYS A 183 -23.06 -13.44 -3.83
C LYS A 183 -21.88 -14.33 -4.17
N LEU A 184 -20.72 -13.75 -4.52
CA LEU A 184 -19.51 -14.51 -4.85
C LEU A 184 -18.83 -14.99 -3.58
N ARG A 185 -18.52 -16.28 -3.55
CA ARG A 185 -17.75 -16.94 -2.50
C ARG A 185 -16.70 -17.81 -3.14
N GLY A 186 -15.49 -17.78 -2.61
CA GLY A 186 -14.40 -18.55 -3.18
C GLY A 186 -13.06 -18.24 -2.57
N VAL A 187 -12.11 -19.08 -2.95
CA VAL A 187 -10.69 -18.83 -2.79
C VAL A 187 -10.17 -18.18 -4.07
N ASP A 188 -9.15 -17.34 -3.92
CA ASP A 188 -8.40 -16.71 -5.02
C ASP A 188 -9.27 -15.93 -6.01
N LEU A 189 -10.25 -15.19 -5.49
CA LEU A 189 -11.07 -14.26 -6.24
C LEU A 189 -10.20 -13.09 -6.70
N ARG A 190 -10.04 -12.95 -8.03
CA ARG A 190 -9.27 -11.87 -8.64
C ARG A 190 -10.05 -10.57 -8.60
N VAL A 191 -9.43 -9.54 -8.04
CA VAL A 191 -9.93 -8.16 -8.04
C VAL A 191 -8.89 -7.28 -8.70
N GLU A 192 -9.33 -6.50 -9.68
CA GLU A 192 -8.55 -5.44 -10.29
C GLU A 192 -8.92 -4.09 -9.66
N CYS A 193 -7.91 -3.33 -9.30
CA CYS A 193 -8.09 -1.96 -8.83
C CYS A 193 -7.01 -1.05 -9.36
N LYS A 194 -7.32 0.24 -9.37
CA LYS A 194 -6.34 1.27 -9.66
C LYS A 194 -5.80 1.85 -8.35
N LEU A 195 -4.59 2.39 -8.39
CA LEU A 195 -3.90 2.92 -7.22
C LEU A 195 -4.58 4.20 -6.69
N GLY A 196 -5.11 5.04 -7.58
CA GLY A 196 -5.90 6.22 -7.26
C GLY A 196 -7.19 5.90 -6.51
N ASP A 197 -7.84 4.77 -6.83
CA ASP A 197 -9.01 4.29 -6.08
C ASP A 197 -8.64 3.91 -4.63
N LEU A 198 -7.47 3.29 -4.43
CA LEU A 198 -6.94 2.97 -3.10
C LEU A 198 -6.55 4.25 -2.34
N ALA A 199 -5.94 5.21 -3.02
CA ALA A 199 -5.57 6.51 -2.45
C ALA A 199 -6.81 7.31 -2.02
N ALA A 200 -7.85 7.34 -2.86
CA ALA A 200 -9.13 7.96 -2.54
C ALA A 200 -9.78 7.30 -1.32
N ALA A 201 -9.76 5.96 -1.22
CA ALA A 201 -10.29 5.25 -0.06
C ALA A 201 -9.52 5.59 1.22
N LEU A 202 -8.19 5.70 1.18
CA LEU A 202 -7.38 6.12 2.33
C LEU A 202 -7.63 7.57 2.72
N ARG A 203 -7.81 8.47 1.75
CA ARG A 203 -8.08 9.90 2.01
C ARG A 203 -9.47 10.14 2.58
N ALA A 204 -10.45 9.33 2.17
CA ALA A 204 -11.82 9.40 2.67
C ALA A 204 -11.96 8.85 4.10
N ASP A 205 -11.01 8.03 4.55
CA ASP A 205 -10.99 7.54 5.92
C ASP A 205 -10.64 8.67 6.91
N LEU A 206 -11.57 8.97 7.82
CA LEU A 206 -11.47 10.10 8.74
C LEU A 206 -10.36 9.94 9.79
N GLU A 207 -9.99 8.70 10.12
CA GLU A 207 -8.96 8.44 11.13
C GLU A 207 -7.57 8.46 10.50
N ILE A 208 -7.41 7.80 9.36
CA ILE A 208 -6.11 7.57 8.74
C ILE A 208 -5.74 8.68 7.77
N GLY A 209 -6.68 9.20 6.98
CA GLY A 209 -6.45 10.21 5.95
C GLY A 209 -5.61 11.39 6.43
N PRO A 210 -5.96 12.05 7.56
CA PRO A 210 -5.18 13.17 8.11
C PRO A 210 -3.75 12.81 8.56
N GLN A 211 -3.46 11.53 8.79
CA GLN A 211 -2.17 11.04 9.27
C GLN A 211 -1.22 10.65 8.12
N LEU A 212 -1.73 10.50 6.90
CA LEU A 212 -0.96 10.14 5.73
C LEU A 212 -0.50 11.38 4.98
N LYS A 213 0.81 11.50 4.82
CA LYS A 213 1.44 12.56 4.03
C LYS A 213 1.74 12.13 2.58
N ASP A 214 1.91 10.83 2.39
CA ASP A 214 2.17 10.19 1.10
C ASP A 214 1.32 8.90 1.05
N GLU A 215 0.19 8.97 0.35
CA GLU A 215 -0.72 7.84 0.23
C GLU A 215 -0.10 6.70 -0.57
N LEU A 216 0.73 6.99 -1.57
CA LEU A 216 1.34 5.96 -2.42
C LEU A 216 2.28 5.06 -1.61
N THR A 217 3.16 5.68 -0.80
CA THR A 217 4.04 4.94 0.12
C THR A 217 3.22 4.12 1.12
N ALA A 218 2.09 4.65 1.62
CA ALA A 218 1.22 3.94 2.54
C ALA A 218 0.52 2.75 1.88
N ILE A 219 0.04 2.90 0.64
CA ILE A 219 -0.59 1.83 -0.14
C ILE A 219 0.41 0.71 -0.41
N GLU A 220 1.61 1.03 -0.89
CA GLU A 220 2.66 0.04 -1.14
C GLU A 220 2.96 -0.75 0.14
N ALA A 221 3.22 -0.04 1.25
CA ALA A 221 3.56 -0.68 2.51
C ALA A 221 2.41 -1.53 3.08
N GLY A 222 1.16 -1.06 2.95
CA GLY A 222 -0.04 -1.78 3.37
C GLY A 222 -0.30 -3.05 2.55
N LEU A 223 -0.21 -2.96 1.22
CA LEU A 223 -0.38 -4.10 0.32
C LEU A 223 0.73 -5.14 0.50
N LEU A 224 1.98 -4.70 0.65
CA LEU A 224 3.10 -5.60 0.97
C LEU A 224 2.91 -6.28 2.33
N TYR A 225 2.43 -5.56 3.34
CA TYR A 225 2.14 -6.14 4.65
C TYR A 225 1.02 -7.21 4.58
N LEU A 226 -0.06 -6.94 3.86
CA LEU A 226 -1.14 -7.90 3.63
C LEU A 226 -0.64 -9.14 2.87
N HIS A 227 0.20 -8.92 1.85
CA HIS A 227 0.77 -9.99 1.04
C HIS A 227 1.77 -10.87 1.79
N ASP A 228 2.75 -10.26 2.48
CA ASP A 228 3.80 -10.98 3.22
C ASP A 228 3.20 -11.87 4.33
N ASN A 229 2.04 -11.49 4.89
CA ASN A 229 1.32 -12.23 5.91
C ASN A 229 0.21 -13.15 5.35
N GLY A 230 0.07 -13.26 4.02
CA GLY A 230 -0.86 -14.18 3.37
C GLY A 230 -2.34 -13.84 3.54
N VAL A 231 -2.67 -12.57 3.78
CA VAL A 231 -4.04 -12.06 3.82
C VAL A 231 -4.62 -11.96 2.40
N LEU A 232 -3.79 -11.53 1.45
CA LEU A 232 -4.08 -11.48 0.01
C LEU A 232 -2.83 -11.84 -0.80
N ILE A 233 -2.98 -12.04 -2.10
CA ILE A 233 -1.85 -12.27 -3.01
C ILE A 233 -1.81 -11.17 -4.07
N LEU A 234 -0.65 -10.55 -4.28
CA LEU A 234 -0.42 -9.62 -5.40
C LEU A 234 -0.02 -10.42 -6.65
N ASP A 235 -0.79 -10.35 -7.75
CA ASP A 235 -0.58 -11.20 -8.93
C ASP A 235 0.79 -10.99 -9.61
N ARG A 236 1.29 -9.75 -9.67
CA ARG A 236 2.60 -9.42 -10.25
C ARG A 236 3.72 -9.32 -9.19
N GLY A 237 3.50 -9.88 -8.00
CA GLY A 237 4.46 -9.90 -6.90
C GLY A 237 4.81 -8.50 -6.36
N LYS A 238 5.99 -8.35 -5.75
CA LYS A 238 6.46 -7.08 -5.14
C LYS A 238 6.87 -6.02 -6.17
N THR A 239 6.87 -6.38 -7.46
CA THR A 239 7.44 -5.57 -8.55
C THR A 239 6.43 -4.60 -9.16
N VAL A 240 5.14 -4.65 -8.77
CA VAL A 240 4.08 -3.85 -9.40
C VAL A 240 4.29 -2.35 -9.23
N PHE A 241 4.85 -1.91 -8.09
CA PHE A 241 4.98 -0.48 -7.77
C PHE A 241 6.14 0.24 -8.51
N ARG A 242 6.97 -0.48 -9.27
CA ARG A 242 8.16 0.09 -9.94
C ARG A 242 8.01 0.27 -11.46
N SER A 243 6.89 -0.09 -12.09
CA SER A 243 6.80 -0.05 -13.54
C SER A 243 5.43 0.39 -14.07
N ALA A 244 5.50 1.38 -14.97
CA ALA A 244 4.51 1.88 -15.92
C ALA A 244 3.61 3.04 -15.45
N MET A 245 4.07 4.26 -15.75
CA MET A 245 3.22 5.43 -16.00
C MET A 245 2.40 5.15 -17.26
N THR A 246 1.08 5.12 -17.15
CA THR A 246 0.18 5.09 -18.31
C THR A 246 -0.97 6.04 -18.02
N ILE A 247 -0.93 7.17 -18.71
CA ILE A 247 -1.90 8.25 -18.57
C ILE A 247 -3.19 7.84 -19.26
N ARG A 248 -4.31 7.85 -18.54
CA ARG A 248 -5.66 7.59 -19.06
C ARG A 248 -6.55 8.80 -18.80
N ILE A 249 -7.35 9.20 -19.78
CA ILE A 249 -8.26 10.35 -19.68
C ILE A 249 -9.58 9.90 -19.02
N THR A 250 -10.10 10.70 -18.09
CA THR A 250 -11.36 10.38 -17.37
C THR A 250 -12.57 10.89 -18.18
N PRO A 251 -13.60 10.07 -18.47
CA PRO A 251 -14.66 10.42 -19.42
C PRO A 251 -15.83 11.24 -18.83
N GLU A 252 -15.66 11.94 -17.72
CA GLU A 252 -16.75 12.69 -17.08
C GLU A 252 -16.56 14.20 -17.20
N GLU A 253 -16.77 14.71 -18.40
CA GLU A 253 -17.50 15.96 -18.65
C GLU A 253 -17.77 16.05 -20.16
N LYS A 254 -19.04 15.99 -20.55
CA LYS A 254 -19.47 16.16 -21.96
C LYS A 254 -18.78 17.40 -22.53
N PRO A 255 -18.06 17.32 -23.67
CA PRO A 255 -17.45 18.49 -24.26
C PRO A 255 -18.56 19.44 -24.69
N ARG A 256 -18.69 20.58 -24.02
CA ARG A 256 -19.32 21.75 -24.63
C ARG A 256 -18.47 22.07 -25.84
N GLY A 257 -18.98 21.76 -27.04
CA GLY A 257 -18.30 22.09 -28.28
C GLY A 257 -18.04 23.60 -28.33
N PHE A 258 -16.77 23.99 -28.31
CA PHE A 258 -16.38 25.37 -28.58
C PHE A 258 -16.72 25.66 -30.04
N THR A 259 -17.58 26.65 -30.26
CA THR A 259 -17.95 27.13 -31.59
C THR A 259 -17.02 28.26 -32.02
N ASN A 260 -16.86 28.47 -33.33
CA ASN A 260 -15.97 29.48 -33.94
C ASN A 260 -16.13 30.94 -33.42
N ALA A 261 -17.15 31.23 -32.61
CA ALA A 261 -17.36 32.54 -31.97
C ALA A 261 -16.34 32.84 -30.84
N ASP A 262 -15.62 31.86 -30.31
CA ASP A 262 -14.69 32.06 -29.19
C ASP A 262 -13.27 32.51 -29.63
N PHE A 263 -13.00 32.60 -30.94
CA PHE A 263 -11.68 32.95 -31.50
C PHE A 263 -11.55 34.43 -31.93
N GLU A 264 -12.55 35.27 -31.64
CA GLU A 264 -12.60 36.64 -32.15
C GLU A 264 -11.64 37.66 -31.50
N PRO A 265 -11.10 37.50 -30.26
CA PRO A 265 -10.21 38.52 -29.69
C PRO A 265 -8.71 38.38 -30.06
N LEU A 266 -8.31 37.42 -30.90
CA LEU A 266 -6.89 37.14 -31.21
C LEU A 266 -6.42 37.62 -32.59
N LYS A 267 -7.20 38.48 -33.27
CA LYS A 267 -6.83 39.07 -34.57
C LYS A 267 -6.42 40.54 -34.54
N GLU A 268 -6.44 41.18 -33.38
CA GLU A 268 -5.87 42.51 -33.22
C GLU A 268 -4.80 42.44 -32.14
N HIS A 269 -3.54 42.19 -32.54
CA HIS A 269 -2.31 42.80 -32.01
C HIS A 269 -1.08 42.22 -32.71
#